data_AF-A0A820MGE0-F1
#
_entry.id   AF-A0A820MGE0-F1
#
_cell.length_a   1.000
_cell.length_b   1.000
_cell.length_c   1.000
_cell.angle_alpha   90.00
_cell.angle_beta   90.00
_cell.angle_gamma   90.00
#
_symmetry.space_group_name_H-M   'P 1'
#
loop_
_entity.id
_entity.type
_entity.pdbx_description
1 polymer ?
#
loop_
_entity_poly.entity_id
_entity_poly.type
_entity_poly.pdbx_seq_one_letter_code
_entity_poly.pdbx_strand_id
1 'polypeptide(L)'
;MFDSDGVYNTQNDRFSTANRGEANQKGGIHQKKKFPAKVMVWLGACSKGIFPLVIFQQGTIDHDRYIKELLPVTLRCGNHVFRNDWKFQQDGAGHHTHQLTQP
;
A
#
# COMPACT_ATOMS: atom_id res chain seq x y z
N MET A 1 -3.79 2.04 -2.11
CA MET A 1 -3.67 2.51 -3.51
C MET A 1 -4.52 3.74 -3.64
N PHE A 2 -3.98 4.84 -4.18
CA PHE A 2 -4.75 6.06 -4.41
C PHE A 2 -5.12 6.13 -5.89
N ASP A 3 -6.39 6.40 -6.18
CA ASP A 3 -6.87 6.57 -7.55
C ASP A 3 -7.85 7.75 -7.64
N SER A 4 -8.15 8.16 -8.87
CA SER A 4 -9.08 9.26 -9.15
C SER A 4 -10.51 8.99 -8.67
N ASP A 5 -10.85 7.73 -8.39
CA ASP A 5 -12.16 7.29 -7.93
C ASP A 5 -12.18 7.19 -6.38
N GLY A 6 -11.15 7.72 -5.70
CA GLY A 6 -10.77 7.54 -4.28
C GLY A 6 -11.79 7.93 -3.21
N VAL A 7 -13.04 8.19 -3.58
CA VAL A 7 -14.19 8.34 -2.67
C VAL A 7 -14.66 6.98 -2.13
N TYR A 8 -14.37 5.86 -2.82
CA TYR A 8 -14.88 4.53 -2.43
C TYR A 8 -13.79 3.45 -2.35
N ASN A 9 -13.38 3.11 -1.14
CA ASN A 9 -12.48 2.01 -0.81
C ASN A 9 -13.28 0.74 -0.47
N THR A 10 -13.31 -0.25 -1.36
CA THR A 10 -14.05 -1.51 -1.16
C THR A 10 -13.58 -2.38 0.03
N GLN A 11 -12.39 -2.14 0.55
CA GLN A 11 -11.94 -2.83 1.76
C GLN A 11 -12.49 -2.18 3.03
N ASN A 12 -12.70 -0.85 3.03
CA ASN A 12 -13.10 -0.08 4.21
C ASN A 12 -14.56 0.37 4.19
N ASP A 13 -15.14 0.63 3.02
CA ASP A 13 -16.53 1.07 2.82
C ASP A 13 -17.46 -0.14 2.72
N ARG A 14 -17.60 -0.86 3.83
CA ARG A 14 -18.52 -1.99 3.97
C ARG A 14 -19.64 -1.61 4.94
N PHE A 15 -20.87 -1.92 4.56
CA PHE A 15 -22.04 -1.75 5.41
C PHE A 15 -22.89 -3.03 5.35
N SER A 16 -23.41 -3.45 6.50
CA SER A 16 -24.27 -4.62 6.59
C SER A 16 -25.68 -4.30 6.09
N THR A 17 -26.15 -5.06 5.11
CA THR A 17 -27.53 -5.00 4.60
C THR A 17 -28.13 -6.40 4.57
N ALA A 18 -29.44 -6.52 4.81
CA ALA A 18 -30.10 -7.82 4.87
C ALA A 18 -30.16 -8.49 3.49
N ASN A 19 -30.16 -7.72 2.40
CA ASN A 19 -30.16 -8.23 1.04
C ASN A 19 -29.59 -7.22 0.03
N ARG A 20 -29.33 -7.70 -1.19
CA ARG A 20 -28.75 -6.91 -2.28
C ARG A 20 -29.65 -5.77 -2.77
N GLY A 21 -30.97 -5.91 -2.66
CA GLY A 21 -31.92 -4.85 -3.01
C GLY A 21 -31.78 -3.64 -2.08
N GLU A 22 -31.66 -3.89 -0.78
CA GLU A 22 -31.42 -2.87 0.23
C GLU A 22 -30.04 -2.21 0.07
N ALA A 23 -29.01 -3.00 -0.28
CA ALA A 23 -27.69 -2.47 -0.61
C ALA A 23 -27.72 -1.49 -1.78
N ASN A 24 -28.46 -1.82 -2.84
CA ASN A 24 -28.57 -0.97 -4.02
C ASN A 24 -29.32 0.35 -3.71
N GLN A 25 -30.38 0.30 -2.90
CA GLN A 25 -31.11 1.51 -2.47
C GLN A 25 -30.25 2.44 -1.60
N LYS A 26 -29.35 1.88 -0.79
CA LYS A 26 -28.39 2.63 0.03
C LYS A 26 -27.16 3.10 -0.75
N GLY A 27 -27.19 3.00 -2.08
CA GLY A 27 -26.12 3.48 -2.95
C GLY A 27 -25.00 2.48 -3.17
N GLY A 28 -25.16 1.19 -2.86
CA GLY A 28 -24.09 0.17 -2.97
C GLY A 28 -23.61 -0.14 -4.40
N ILE A 29 -24.22 0.45 -5.43
CA ILE A 29 -23.72 0.41 -6.81
C ILE A 29 -23.01 1.72 -7.12
N HIS A 30 -21.70 1.64 -7.28
CA HIS A 30 -20.87 2.76 -7.72
C HIS A 30 -20.28 2.46 -9.09
N GLN A 31 -20.44 3.38 -10.04
CA GLN A 31 -19.71 3.32 -11.29
C GLN A 31 -18.23 3.63 -11.02
N LYS A 32 -17.35 2.71 -11.43
CA LYS A 32 -15.91 2.89 -11.38
C LYS A 32 -15.38 3.11 -12.78
N LYS A 33 -14.36 3.95 -12.92
CA LYS A 33 -13.65 4.09 -14.18
C LYS A 33 -12.99 2.75 -14.49
N LYS A 34 -13.01 2.34 -15.77
CA LYS A 34 -12.42 1.05 -16.17
C LYS A 34 -10.89 1.00 -15.93
N PHE A 35 -10.23 2.16 -16.03
CA PHE A 35 -8.78 2.34 -15.83
C PHE A 35 -8.51 3.71 -15.17
N PRO A 36 -8.76 3.87 -13.86
CA PRO A 36 -8.47 5.12 -13.20
C PRO A 36 -6.96 5.29 -13.07
N ALA A 37 -6.50 6.53 -13.20
CA ALA A 37 -5.11 6.87 -12.94
C ALA A 37 -4.80 6.57 -11.47
N LYS A 38 -3.66 5.92 -11.22
CA LYS A 38 -3.31 5.33 -9.94
C LYS A 38 -1.89 5.72 -9.57
N VAL A 39 -1.70 6.08 -8.31
CA VAL A 39 -0.37 6.29 -7.72
C VAL A 39 -0.22 5.35 -6.53
N MET A 40 0.92 4.67 -6.48
CA MET A 40 1.30 3.87 -5.32
C MET A 40 2.31 4.67 -4.51
N VAL A 41 2.12 4.66 -3.19
CA VAL A 41 2.93 5.42 -2.26
C VAL A 41 3.34 4.47 -1.15
N TRP A 42 4.61 4.50 -0.78
CA TRP A 42 5.13 3.80 0.38
C TRP A 42 5.58 4.78 1.46
N LEU A 43 5.30 4.41 2.71
CA LEU A 43 5.62 5.20 3.89
C LEU A 43 6.18 4.28 4.97
N GLY A 44 7.40 4.56 5.41
CA GLY A 44 7.96 3.99 6.64
C GLY A 44 7.71 4.93 7.82
N ALA A 45 7.38 4.38 8.98
CA ALA A 45 7.23 5.14 10.21
C ALA A 45 7.82 4.37 11.39
N CYS A 46 8.33 5.10 12.38
CA CYS A 46 8.90 4.55 13.60
C CYS A 46 8.69 5.52 14.77
N SER A 47 9.08 5.12 15.97
CA SER A 47 8.95 5.96 17.18
C SER A 47 9.72 7.29 17.11
N LYS A 48 10.74 7.40 16.24
CA LYS A 48 11.54 8.62 16.06
C LYS A 48 11.09 9.49 14.90
N GLY A 49 10.04 9.09 14.16
CA GLY A 49 9.48 9.87 13.06
C GLY A 49 9.19 9.05 11.81
N ILE A 50 9.06 9.76 10.70
CA ILE A 50 8.58 9.26 9.41
C ILE A 50 9.73 9.22 8.41
N PHE A 51 9.79 8.17 7.59
CA PHE A 51 10.79 8.02 6.53
C PHE A 51 10.39 8.83 5.29
N PRO A 52 11.33 9.16 4.39
CA PRO A 52 11.01 9.78 3.13
C PRO A 52 9.95 8.99 2.36
N LEU A 53 8.96 9.71 1.85
CA LEU A 53 7.89 9.14 1.04
C LEU A 53 8.47 8.59 -0.27
N VAL A 54 8.14 7.36 -0.63
CA VAL A 54 8.50 6.79 -1.94
C VAL A 54 7.25 6.77 -2.81
N ILE A 55 7.29 7.52 -3.90
CA ILE A 55 6.17 7.66 -4.85
C ILE A 55 6.49 6.86 -6.10
N PHE A 56 5.67 5.84 -6.39
CA PHE A 56 5.77 5.03 -7.59
C PHE A 56 4.82 5.60 -8.64
N GLN A 57 5.41 6.26 -9.64
CA GLN A 57 4.67 6.98 -10.69
C GLN A 57 3.92 6.05 -11.66
N GLN A 58 4.34 4.77 -11.76
CA GLN A 58 3.78 3.84 -12.74
C GLN A 58 3.56 2.46 -12.12
N GLY A 59 2.36 1.93 -12.38
CA GLY A 59 2.02 0.53 -12.24
C GLY A 59 2.01 -0.02 -10.81
N THR A 60 1.86 -1.34 -10.74
CA THR A 60 2.01 -2.13 -9.53
C THR A 60 3.49 -2.41 -9.27
N ILE A 61 3.88 -2.54 -8.01
CA ILE A 61 5.24 -2.96 -7.64
C ILE A 61 5.32 -4.48 -7.70
N ASP A 62 6.33 -4.99 -8.42
CA ASP A 62 6.76 -6.38 -8.35
C ASP A 62 7.95 -6.53 -7.39
N HIS A 63 8.44 -7.75 -7.22
CA HIS A 63 9.55 -8.04 -6.31
C HIS A 63 10.85 -7.32 -6.72
N ASP A 64 11.15 -7.21 -8.01
CA ASP A 64 12.37 -6.57 -8.49
C ASP A 64 12.39 -5.08 -8.17
N ARG A 65 11.28 -4.39 -8.46
CA ARG A 65 11.12 -2.97 -8.12
C ARG A 65 11.09 -2.76 -6.62
N TYR A 66 10.49 -3.68 -5.87
CA TYR A 66 10.53 -3.64 -4.40
C TYR A 66 11.96 -3.66 -3.86
N ILE A 67 12.81 -4.58 -4.37
CA ILE A 67 14.22 -4.69 -3.97
C ILE A 67 15.03 -3.47 -4.40
N LYS A 68 14.82 -2.96 -5.61
CA LYS A 68 15.66 -1.90 -6.19
C LYS A 68 15.27 -0.50 -5.71
N GLU A 69 13.98 -0.23 -5.56
CA GLU A 69 13.46 1.11 -5.32
C GLU A 69 13.13 1.35 -3.83
N LEU A 70 12.66 0.32 -3.10
CA LEU A 70 12.13 0.49 -1.74
C LEU A 70 13.10 0.01 -0.64
N LEU A 71 13.58 -1.23 -0.72
CA LEU A 71 14.46 -1.80 0.32
C LEU A 71 15.70 -0.94 0.65
N PRO A 72 16.37 -0.27 -0.31
CA PRO A 72 17.51 0.59 0.00
C PRO A 72 17.12 1.82 0.81
N VAL A 73 15.91 2.34 0.62
CA VAL A 73 15.38 3.45 1.42
C VAL A 73 15.15 2.99 2.85
N THR A 74 14.49 1.84 3.03
CA THR A 74 14.24 1.24 4.34
C THR A 74 15.54 0.96 5.10
N LEU A 75 16.50 0.30 4.47
CA LEU A 75 17.80 -0.03 5.06
C LEU A 75 18.56 1.24 5.47
N ARG A 76 18.65 2.23 4.58
CA ARG A 76 19.32 3.49 4.86
C ARG A 76 18.68 4.22 6.04
N CYS A 77 17.35 4.32 6.06
CA CYS A 77 16.62 5.03 7.11
C CYS A 77 16.68 4.27 8.45
N GLY A 78 16.46 2.96 8.45
CA GLY A 78 16.59 2.12 9.64
C GLY A 78 17.99 2.22 10.25
N ASN A 79 19.03 2.09 9.43
CA ASN A 79 20.42 2.19 9.87
C ASN A 79 20.80 3.60 10.36
N HIS A 80 20.22 4.64 9.75
CA HIS A 80 20.44 6.01 10.20
C HIS A 80 19.80 6.27 11.57
N VAL A 81 18.58 5.78 11.78
CA VAL A 81 17.76 6.10 12.96
C VAL A 81 18.07 5.19 14.15
N PHE A 82 18.41 3.92 13.90
CA PHE A 82 18.55 2.86 14.91
C PHE A 82 19.86 2.08 14.82
N ARG A 83 20.78 2.43 13.91
CA ARG A 83 22.00 1.66 13.65
C ARG A 83 21.63 0.21 13.28
N ASN A 84 22.16 -0.78 13.99
CA ASN A 84 21.94 -2.19 13.69
C ASN A 84 20.83 -2.83 14.55
N ASP A 85 20.12 -2.04 15.37
CA ASP A 85 19.10 -2.54 16.31
C ASP A 85 17.69 -2.10 15.91
N TRP A 86 17.19 -2.66 14.81
CA TRP A 86 15.83 -2.43 14.36
C TRP A 86 15.27 -3.64 13.62
N LYS A 87 13.94 -3.72 13.57
CA LYS A 87 13.21 -4.73 12.82
C LYS A 87 12.33 -4.04 11.79
N PHE A 88 12.29 -4.60 10.60
CA PHE A 88 11.37 -4.16 9.56
C PHE A 88 10.08 -4.95 9.64
N GLN A 89 8.94 -4.26 9.67
CA GLN A 89 7.61 -4.88 9.64
C GLN A 89 6.89 -4.46 8.35
N GLN A 90 6.29 -5.43 7.67
CA GLN A 90 5.50 -5.27 6.46
C GLN A 90 4.36 -6.31 6.45
N ASP A 91 3.37 -6.16 5.57
CA ASP A 91 2.31 -7.15 5.39
C ASP A 91 2.78 -8.34 4.53
N GLY A 92 1.96 -9.38 4.45
CA GLY A 92 2.26 -10.62 3.72
C GLY A 92 2.00 -10.57 2.21
N ALA A 93 2.17 -9.42 1.54
CA ALA A 93 1.96 -9.32 0.10
C ALA A 93 2.97 -10.19 -0.68
N GLY A 94 2.57 -10.74 -1.84
CA GLY A 94 3.41 -11.72 -2.55
C GLY A 94 4.80 -11.24 -2.96
N HIS A 95 4.97 -9.93 -3.22
CA HIS A 95 6.28 -9.32 -3.48
C HIS A 95 7.06 -8.99 -2.20
N HIS A 96 6.41 -8.99 -1.02
CA HIS A 96 7.11 -8.89 0.26
C HIS A 96 7.63 -10.24 0.71
N THR A 97 6.92 -11.33 0.41
CA THR A 97 7.25 -12.71 0.82
C THR A 97 8.09 -13.45 -0.23
N HIS A 98 8.53 -12.79 -1.29
CA HIS A 98 9.33 -13.41 -2.33
C HIS A 98 10.70 -13.81 -1.76
N GLN A 99 11.26 -14.95 -2.18
CA GLN A 99 12.52 -15.45 -1.64
C GLN A 99 13.67 -14.42 -1.73
N LEU A 100 13.72 -13.65 -2.82
CA LEU A 100 14.72 -12.59 -3.03
C LEU A 100 14.52 -11.34 -2.18
N THR A 101 13.36 -11.21 -1.54
CA THR A 101 12.96 -10.04 -0.73
C THR A 101 13.05 -10.30 0.76
N GLN A 102 13.31 -11.54 1.16
CA GLN A 102 13.56 -11.95 2.52
C GLN A 102 15.06 -11.79 2.80
N PRO A 103 15.47 -10.93 3.75
CA PRO A 103 16.86 -10.82 4.18
C PRO A 103 17.37 -12.09 4.88
#